data_AF-A0A7J8MZ25-F1
#
_entry.id   AF-A0A7J8MZ25-F1
#
_cell.length_a   1.000
_cell.length_b   1.000
_cell.length_c   1.000
_cell.angle_alpha   90.00
_cell.angle_beta   90.00
_cell.angle_gamma   90.00
#
_symmetry.space_group_name_H-M   'P 1'
#
loop_
_entity.id
_entity.type
_entity.pdbx_description
1 polymer ?
#
loop_
_entity_poly.entity_id
_entity_poly.type
_entity_poly.pdbx_seq_one_letter_code
_entity_poly.pdbx_strand_id
1 'polypeptide(L)'
;MEYWKEKKEKKKAYARLKQIARLQGKKPPPNPYPSAIKRRQALERKFVRERFSSPEIWKIVEKIKEERQAERFNGTVSGGF
;
A
#
# COMPACT_ATOMS: atom_id res chain seq x y z
N MET A 1 24.63 13.98 9.65
CA MET A 1 23.37 14.12 8.90
C MET A 1 22.20 14.31 9.87
N GLU A 2 21.86 15.57 10.14
CA GLU A 2 20.85 16.06 11.10
C GLU A 2 19.47 15.37 10.97
N TYR A 3 19.03 15.12 9.73
CA TYR A 3 17.80 14.41 9.42
C TYR A 3 17.65 13.04 10.12
N TRP A 4 18.74 12.27 10.21
CA TRP A 4 18.68 10.94 10.81
C TRP A 4 18.46 11.02 12.33
N LYS A 5 19.02 12.04 12.99
CA LYS A 5 18.83 12.29 14.42
C LYS A 5 17.38 12.68 14.69
N GLU A 6 16.84 13.67 13.97
CA GLU A 6 15.44 14.08 14.11
C GLU A 6 14.45 12.92 13.87
N LYS A 7 14.67 12.15 12.80
CA LYS A 7 13.81 11.01 12.46
C LYS A 7 13.81 9.97 13.58
N LYS A 8 14.95 9.74 14.22
CA LYS A 8 15.09 8.80 15.35
C LYS A 8 14.33 9.31 16.57
N GLU A 9 14.44 10.59 16.89
CA GLU A 9 13.75 11.21 18.02
C GLU A 9 12.23 11.24 17.84
N LYS A 10 11.76 11.67 16.66
CA LYS A 10 10.33 11.67 16.30
C LYS A 10 9.72 10.26 16.37
N LYS A 11 10.47 9.22 15.98
CA LYS A 11 10.05 7.81 16.15
C LYS A 11 9.92 7.41 17.62
N LYS A 12 10.84 7.81 18.49
CA LYS A 12 10.76 7.55 19.94
C LYS A 12 9.55 8.25 20.56
N ALA A 13 9.32 9.52 20.21
CA ALA A 13 8.16 10.28 20.66
C ALA A 13 6.85 9.59 20.23
N TYR A 14 6.75 9.18 18.96
CA TYR A 14 5.61 8.44 18.44
C TYR A 14 5.36 7.12 19.20
N ALA A 15 6.40 6.37 19.54
CA ALA A 15 6.28 5.14 20.31
C ALA A 15 5.67 5.38 21.71
N ARG A 16 6.13 6.44 22.40
CA ARG A 16 5.57 6.85 23.69
C ARG A 16 4.10 7.27 23.57
N LEU A 17 3.75 8.08 22.59
CA LEU A 17 2.37 8.50 22.35
C LEU A 17 1.45 7.31 22.05
N LYS A 18 1.94 6.34 21.26
CA LYS A 18 1.20 5.11 20.96
C LYS A 18 0.94 4.27 22.20
N GLN A 19 1.90 4.20 23.13
CA GLN A 19 1.75 3.48 24.39
C GLN A 19 0.71 4.15 25.30
N ILE A 20 0.78 5.49 25.45
CA ILE A 20 -0.20 6.26 26.23
C ILE A 20 -1.60 6.10 25.64
N ALA A 21 -1.76 6.24 24.33
CA ALA A 21 -3.06 6.08 23.67
C ALA A 21 -3.67 4.70 23.93
N ARG A 22 -2.86 3.63 23.88
CA ARG A 22 -3.31 2.26 24.20
C ARG A 22 -3.78 2.14 25.64
N LEU A 23 -3.03 2.68 26.60
CA LEU A 23 -3.41 2.66 28.02
C LEU A 23 -4.71 3.42 28.28
N GLN A 24 -4.93 4.51 27.54
CA GLN A 24 -6.16 5.32 27.62
C GLN A 24 -7.34 4.71 26.84
N GLY A 25 -7.15 3.60 26.12
CA GLY A 25 -8.17 3.04 25.21
C GLY A 25 -8.46 3.92 23.98
N LYS A 26 -7.64 4.94 23.72
CA LYS A 26 -7.80 5.86 22.59
C LYS A 26 -7.07 5.34 21.35
N LYS A 27 -7.56 5.75 20.18
CA LYS A 27 -6.88 5.46 18.90
C LYS A 27 -5.49 6.12 18.90
N PRO A 28 -4.41 5.38 18.60
CA PRO A 28 -3.08 5.97 18.55
C PRO A 28 -2.97 6.98 17.39
N PRO A 29 -2.11 8.01 17.54
CA PRO A 29 -1.88 8.98 16.48
C PRO A 29 -1.35 8.30 15.21
N PRO A 30 -1.50 8.94 14.03
CA PRO A 30 -0.90 8.43 12.81
C PRO A 30 0.62 8.44 12.88
N ASN A 31 1.28 7.45 12.26
CA ASN A 31 2.73 7.38 12.21
C ASN A 31 3.29 8.58 11.40
N PRO A 32 4.17 9.42 11.98
CA PRO A 32 4.73 10.60 11.30
C PRO A 32 5.63 10.25 10.11
N TYR A 33 6.24 9.07 10.09
CA TYR A 33 7.06 8.58 8.98
C TYR A 33 6.58 7.20 8.53
N PRO A 34 5.43 7.11 7.82
CA PRO A 34 4.97 5.85 7.28
C PRO A 34 5.93 5.38 6.18
N SER A 35 6.13 4.06 6.07
CA SER A 35 6.89 3.50 4.96
C SER A 35 6.22 3.82 3.63
N ALA A 36 7.00 3.81 2.54
CA ALA A 36 6.48 4.05 1.20
C ALA A 36 5.31 3.10 0.86
N ILE A 37 5.43 1.83 1.27
CA ILE A 37 4.38 0.82 1.13
C ILE A 37 3.10 1.25 1.86
N LYS A 38 3.21 1.75 3.10
CA LYS A 38 2.03 2.20 3.87
C LYS A 38 1.38 3.44 3.28
N ARG A 39 2.16 4.34 2.67
CA ARG A 39 1.60 5.48 1.91
C ARG A 39 0.80 4.99 0.70
N ARG A 40 1.37 4.07 -0.10
CA ARG A 40 0.68 3.49 -1.27
C ARG A 40 -0.61 2.78 -0.86
N GLN A 41 -0.55 1.92 0.16
CA GLN A 41 -1.72 1.22 0.68
C GLN A 41 -2.82 2.19 1.16
N ALA A 42 -2.46 3.31 1.80
CA ALA A 42 -3.43 4.30 2.24
C ALA A 42 -4.14 4.99 1.07
N LEU A 43 -3.43 5.23 -0.03
CA LEU A 43 -4.00 5.78 -1.26
C LEU A 43 -4.90 4.74 -1.96
N GLU A 44 -4.43 3.50 -2.10
CA GLU A 44 -5.15 2.42 -2.77
C GLU A 44 -6.42 1.99 -2.04
N ARG A 45 -6.44 2.07 -0.70
CA ARG A 45 -7.58 1.68 0.14
C ARG A 45 -8.91 2.28 -0.31
N LYS A 46 -8.89 3.49 -0.86
CA LYS A 46 -10.08 4.17 -1.40
C LYS A 46 -10.74 3.37 -2.53
N PHE A 47 -9.93 2.71 -3.35
CA PHE A 47 -10.37 2.01 -4.55
C PHE A 47 -10.52 0.49 -4.34
N VAL A 48 -10.12 -0.05 -3.18
CA VAL A 48 -10.14 -1.51 -2.93
C VAL A 48 -11.54 -2.09 -3.10
N ARG A 49 -12.58 -1.42 -2.56
CA ARG A 49 -13.96 -1.92 -2.68
C ARG A 49 -14.44 -1.91 -4.12
N GLU A 50 -14.21 -0.80 -4.82
CA GLU A 50 -14.61 -0.59 -6.21
C GLU A 50 -14.00 -1.62 -7.16
N ARG A 51 -12.73 -2.03 -6.93
CA ARG A 51 -12.05 -3.06 -7.73
C ARG A 51 -12.81 -4.38 -7.80
N PHE A 52 -13.52 -4.75 -6.75
CA PHE A 52 -14.25 -6.03 -6.68
C PHE A 52 -15.74 -5.87 -7.02
N SER A 53 -16.29 -4.67 -6.89
CA SER A 53 -17.73 -4.43 -7.11
C SER A 53 -18.08 -3.81 -8.45
N SER A 54 -17.14 -3.15 -9.15
CA SER A 54 -17.41 -2.46 -10.41
C SER A 54 -17.37 -3.43 -11.60
N PRO A 55 -18.49 -3.61 -12.34
CA PRO A 55 -18.51 -4.44 -13.54
C PRO A 55 -17.54 -3.96 -14.64
N GLU A 56 -17.26 -2.66 -14.69
CA GLU A 56 -16.33 -2.09 -15.67
C GLU A 56 -14.89 -2.54 -15.41
N ILE A 57 -14.49 -2.60 -14.14
CA ILE A 57 -13.16 -3.10 -13.74
C ILE A 57 -13.03 -4.58 -14.09
N TRP A 58 -14.08 -5.37 -13.90
CA TRP A 58 -14.09 -6.78 -14.31
C TRP A 58 -13.86 -6.96 -15.81
N LYS A 59 -14.53 -6.15 -16.65
CA LYS A 59 -14.32 -6.17 -18.11
C LYS A 59 -12.88 -5.83 -18.50
N ILE A 60 -12.26 -4.87 -17.81
CA ILE A 60 -10.84 -4.53 -18.03
C ILE A 60 -9.94 -5.70 -17.64
N VAL A 61 -10.21 -6.35 -16.49
CA VAL A 61 -9.44 -7.52 -16.02
C VAL A 61 -9.56 -8.70 -16.98
N GLU A 62 -10.74 -8.95 -17.54
CA GLU A 62 -10.96 -10.00 -18.55
C GLU A 62 -10.14 -9.74 -19.81
N LYS A 63 -10.19 -8.52 -20.36
CA LYS A 63 -9.36 -8.13 -21.51
C LYS A 63 -7.86 -8.32 -21.26
N ILE A 64 -7.36 -7.91 -20.09
CA ILE A 64 -5.94 -8.12 -19.72
C ILE A 64 -5.59 -9.62 -19.67
N LYS A 65 -6.51 -10.48 -19.20
CA LYS A 65 -6.29 -11.93 -19.19
C LYS A 65 -6.25 -12.50 -20.59
N GLU A 66 -7.15 -12.07 -21.47
CA GLU A 66 -7.19 -12.48 -22.88
C GLU A 66 -5.90 -12.06 -23.61
N GLU A 67 -5.47 -10.81 -23.46
CA GLU A 67 -4.20 -10.30 -24.01
C GLU A 67 -3.01 -11.14 -23.50
N ARG A 68 -2.95 -11.42 -22.20
CA ARG A 68 -1.87 -12.24 -21.62
C ARG A 68 -1.90 -13.69 -22.09
N GLN A 69 -3.07 -14.26 -22.35
CA GLN A 69 -3.20 -15.60 -22.93
C GLN A 69 -2.77 -15.61 -24.39
N ALA A 70 -3.15 -14.59 -25.17
CA ALA A 70 -2.70 -14.42 -26.54
C ALA A 70 -1.17 -14.24 -26.62
N GLU A 71 -0.56 -13.45 -25.73
CA GLU A 71 0.90 -13.30 -25.63
C GLU A 71 1.60 -14.63 -25.29
N ARG A 72 1.02 -15.43 -24.39
CA ARG A 72 1.54 -16.77 -24.04
C ARG A 72 1.41 -17.76 -25.19
N PHE A 73 0.34 -17.69 -25.97
CA PHE A 73 0.11 -18.56 -27.13
C PHE A 73 0.99 -18.15 -28.33
N ASN A 74 1.28 -16.86 -28.48
CA ASN A 74 2.13 -16.32 -29.55
C ASN A 74 3.65 -16.45 -29.28
N GLY A 75 4.06 -17.13 -28.19
CA GLY A 75 5.43 -17.65 -28.07
C GLY A 75 6.53 -16.66 -27.68
N THR A 76 6.21 -15.47 -27.16
CA THR A 76 7.23 -14.56 -26.60
C THR A 76 7.26 -14.65 -25.09
N VAL A 77 7.77 -15.78 -24.57
CA VAL A 77 8.26 -15.84 -23.19
C VAL A 77 9.58 -15.08 -23.14
N SER A 78 9.54 -13.75 -23.12
CA SER A 78 10.69 -12.97 -22.64
C SER A 78 10.73 -13.13 -21.12
N GLY A 79 11.42 -14.17 -20.65
CA GLY A 79 11.72 -14.36 -19.25
C GLY A 79 12.49 -13.15 -18.72
N GLY A 80 11.91 -12.44 -17.75
CA GLY A 80 12.57 -11.40 -16.99
C GLY A 80 12.51 -11.75 -15.50
N PHE A 81 13.66 -12.11 -14.95
CA PHE A 81 13.95 -12.02 -13.51
C PHE A 81 14.10 -10.55 -13.10
#